data_AF-A0A7W1ICH0-F1
#
_entry.id   AF-A0A7W1ICH0-F1
#
_cell.length_a   1.000
_cell.length_b   1.000
_cell.length_c   1.000
_cell.angle_alpha   90.00
_cell.angle_beta   90.00
_cell.angle_gamma   90.00
#
_symmetry.space_group_name_H-M   'P 1'
#
loop_
_entity.id
_entity.type
_entity.pdbx_description
1 polymer ?
#
loop_
_entity_poly.entity_id
_entity_poly.type
_entity_poly.pdbx_seq_one_letter_code
_entity_poly.pdbx_strand_id
1 'polypeptide(L)'
;MTGSDFRDLITDDGGAGMATTIEANATDPSHRAPVRARWYADPQKRLIAVGAAVLLVVLGLWVALSSSRRKEAFAGRSLNQARAAAEAGNLPLASSELQKLITTYDGTDAAKEAVITLNQVRLVNGQNELAAVGLRDFLATSPGEKFATPASGLLASALENARRYADAAEAYTRAAGLASANYLKAQYLIGAGRSYRAAGKNPEAIRAYRTIVEKYSDTPSMTEAQVRLAEITGGKM
;
A
#
# COMPACT_ATOMS: atom_id res chain seq x y z
N MET A 1 -43.35 -7.54 -53.32
CA MET A 1 -44.56 -6.92 -53.89
C MET A 1 -44.41 -5.43 -53.68
N THR A 2 -43.89 -4.71 -54.68
CA THR A 2 -44.69 -3.98 -55.70
C THR A 2 -45.47 -2.85 -55.03
N GLY A 3 -45.33 -1.58 -55.36
CA GLY A 3 -44.72 -0.94 -56.53
C GLY A 3 -45.37 0.44 -56.66
N SER A 4 -44.73 1.29 -57.47
CA SER A 4 -45.34 2.29 -58.38
C SER A 4 -46.34 3.30 -57.80
N ASP A 5 -45.97 4.59 -57.78
CA ASP A 5 -46.20 5.54 -58.88
C ASP A 5 -47.69 5.80 -59.14
N PHE A 6 -48.14 7.01 -58.78
CA PHE A 6 -49.29 7.63 -59.40
C PHE A 6 -48.98 9.09 -59.73
N ARG A 7 -49.02 9.35 -61.04
CA ARG A 7 -49.03 10.64 -61.72
C ARG A 7 -50.41 11.28 -61.56
N ASP A 8 -50.47 12.61 -61.57
CA ASP A 8 -51.44 13.44 -62.32
C ASP A 8 -50.99 14.92 -62.14
N LEU A 9 -50.52 15.65 -63.17
CA LEU A 9 -51.16 16.27 -64.34
C LEU A 9 -52.04 17.52 -64.07
N ILE A 10 -51.43 18.69 -64.34
CA ILE A 10 -51.89 19.87 -65.13
C ILE A 10 -53.06 20.75 -64.62
N THR A 11 -52.75 22.04 -64.40
CA THR A 11 -53.23 23.27 -65.12
C THR A 11 -52.57 24.48 -64.43
N ASP A 12 -51.54 25.12 -64.98
CA ASP A 12 -51.53 26.24 -65.95
C ASP A 12 -52.56 27.34 -65.66
N ASP A 13 -52.08 28.48 -65.15
CA ASP A 13 -52.70 29.79 -65.39
C ASP A 13 -51.64 30.89 -65.30
N GLY A 14 -51.55 31.67 -66.38
CA GLY A 14 -50.52 32.68 -66.63
C GLY A 14 -50.74 33.99 -65.87
N GLY A 15 -49.63 34.66 -65.56
CA GLY A 15 -49.63 36.01 -64.99
C GLY A 15 -48.25 36.65 -65.10
N ALA A 16 -48.12 37.57 -66.06
CA ALA A 16 -46.90 38.27 -66.41
C ALA A 16 -46.31 39.10 -65.25
N GLY A 17 -44.98 39.12 -65.14
CA GLY A 17 -44.27 39.95 -64.17
C GLY A 17 -42.76 39.97 -64.37
N MET A 18 -42.31 40.85 -65.27
CA MET A 18 -41.06 41.63 -65.24
C MET A 18 -39.70 40.93 -65.03
N ALA A 19 -38.85 41.15 -66.02
CA ALA A 19 -37.44 40.85 -66.10
C ALA A 19 -36.61 41.17 -64.83
N THR A 20 -35.80 40.19 -64.42
CA THR A 20 -34.46 40.45 -63.88
C THR A 20 -33.51 39.31 -64.25
N THR A 21 -32.36 39.73 -64.76
CA THR A 21 -31.23 39.03 -65.37
C THR A 21 -30.75 37.78 -64.61
N ILE A 22 -30.56 36.67 -65.34
CA ILE A 22 -29.75 35.53 -64.89
C ILE A 22 -28.28 35.92 -65.04
N GLU A 23 -27.58 36.11 -63.93
CA GLU A 23 -26.12 36.16 -63.90
C GLU A 23 -25.60 34.78 -63.45
N ALA A 24 -25.10 34.01 -64.42
CA ALA A 24 -24.39 32.78 -64.18
C ALA A 24 -22.99 33.12 -63.64
N ASN A 25 -22.74 32.86 -62.35
CA ASN A 25 -21.39 32.89 -61.79
C ASN A 25 -20.90 31.46 -61.53
N ALA A 26 -20.09 30.95 -62.46
CA ALA A 26 -19.31 29.74 -62.29
C ALA A 26 -17.83 30.11 -62.17
N THR A 27 -17.20 29.76 -61.04
CA THR A 27 -15.76 29.50 -60.75
C THR A 27 -15.60 29.59 -59.22
N ASP A 28 -14.97 28.70 -58.45
CA ASP A 28 -13.73 27.92 -58.60
C ASP A 28 -13.68 26.85 -57.48
N PRO A 29 -13.30 25.57 -57.72
CA PRO A 29 -13.10 24.57 -56.69
C PRO A 29 -11.63 24.54 -56.21
N SER A 30 -11.20 25.53 -55.42
CA SER A 30 -9.85 25.54 -54.83
C SER A 30 -9.87 25.20 -53.32
N HIS A 31 -9.39 23.98 -53.03
CA HIS A 31 -8.77 23.51 -51.78
C HIS A 31 -9.26 24.05 -50.42
N ARG A 32 -10.19 23.32 -49.77
CA ARG A 32 -10.32 23.36 -48.30
C ARG A 32 -9.16 22.59 -47.66
N ALA A 33 -8.02 23.26 -47.44
CA ALA A 33 -6.99 22.74 -46.54
C ALA A 33 -7.59 22.58 -45.13
N PRO A 34 -7.28 21.50 -44.37
CA PRO A 34 -7.73 21.41 -43.00
C PRO A 34 -7.12 22.57 -42.22
N VAL A 35 -7.96 23.40 -41.58
CA VAL A 35 -7.54 24.45 -40.65
C VAL A 35 -6.92 23.73 -39.44
N ARG A 36 -5.64 23.32 -39.56
CA ARG A 36 -4.80 22.96 -38.42
C ARG A 36 -4.70 24.23 -37.60
N ALA A 37 -5.39 24.23 -36.47
CA ALA A 37 -5.67 25.41 -35.69
C ALA A 37 -4.39 26.23 -35.41
N ARG A 38 -4.26 27.39 -36.05
CA ARG A 38 -3.13 28.34 -35.98
C ARG A 38 -2.99 29.02 -34.61
N TRP A 39 -3.73 28.59 -33.58
CA TRP A 39 -3.74 29.23 -32.26
C TRP A 39 -2.36 29.21 -31.57
N TYR A 40 -1.47 28.31 -32.00
CA TYR A 40 -0.09 28.27 -31.57
C TYR A 40 0.81 29.32 -32.22
N ALA A 41 0.40 30.19 -33.15
CA ALA A 41 1.34 31.15 -33.76
C ALA A 41 1.62 32.39 -32.88
N ASP A 42 0.77 32.64 -31.89
CA ASP A 42 0.82 33.84 -31.04
C ASP A 42 1.62 33.57 -29.74
N PRO A 43 2.78 34.22 -29.53
CA PRO A 43 3.60 34.00 -28.34
C PRO A 43 2.86 34.32 -27.03
N GLN A 44 1.89 35.24 -27.03
CA GLN A 44 1.10 35.54 -25.83
C GLN A 44 0.12 34.41 -25.49
N LYS A 45 -0.55 33.82 -26.49
CA LYS A 45 -1.47 32.68 -26.28
C LYS A 45 -0.73 31.42 -25.85
N ARG A 46 0.52 31.22 -26.30
CA ARG A 46 1.40 30.14 -25.80
C ARG A 46 1.74 30.33 -24.32
N LEU A 47 2.11 31.53 -23.89
CA LEU A 47 2.44 31.81 -22.48
C LEU A 47 1.24 31.58 -21.56
N ILE A 48 0.04 31.98 -21.98
CA ILE A 48 -1.20 31.72 -21.23
C ILE A 48 -1.48 30.22 -21.15
N ALA A 49 -1.35 29.48 -22.26
CA ALA A 49 -1.56 28.04 -22.28
C ALA A 49 -0.56 27.28 -21.39
N VAL A 50 0.71 27.67 -21.42
CA VAL A 50 1.75 27.10 -20.53
C VAL A 50 1.46 27.46 -19.07
N GLY A 51 1.10 28.71 -18.78
CA GLY A 51 0.73 29.14 -17.42
C GLY A 51 -0.47 28.38 -16.86
N ALA A 52 -1.51 28.17 -17.67
CA ALA A 52 -2.69 27.39 -17.30
C ALA A 52 -2.33 25.91 -17.05
N ALA A 53 -1.49 25.31 -17.90
CA ALA A 53 -1.02 23.94 -17.72
C ALA A 53 -0.20 23.79 -16.41
N VAL A 54 0.70 24.72 -16.13
CA VAL A 54 1.48 24.76 -14.88
C VAL A 54 0.55 24.90 -13.67
N LEU A 55 -0.44 25.78 -13.73
CA LEU A 55 -1.44 25.97 -12.67
C LEU A 55 -2.23 24.68 -12.38
N LEU A 56 -2.66 23.95 -13.41
CA LEU A 56 -3.36 22.67 -13.24
C LEU A 56 -2.48 21.60 -12.61
N VAL A 57 -1.20 21.53 -12.99
CA VAL A 57 -0.23 20.62 -12.37
C VAL A 57 0.00 20.97 -10.91
N VAL A 58 0.20 22.26 -10.60
CA VAL A 58 0.39 22.74 -9.22
C VAL A 58 -0.86 22.49 -8.38
N LEU A 59 -2.05 22.73 -8.91
CA LEU A 59 -3.31 22.45 -8.24
C LEU A 59 -3.50 20.94 -8.00
N GLY A 60 -3.19 20.11 -9.00
CA GLY A 60 -3.21 18.65 -8.87
C GLY A 60 -2.25 18.14 -7.80
N LEU A 61 -1.02 18.68 -7.76
CA LEU A 61 -0.02 18.37 -6.72
C LEU A 61 -0.49 18.86 -5.34
N TRP A 62 -1.05 20.06 -5.24
CA TRP A 62 -1.57 20.61 -3.99
C TRP A 62 -2.77 19.78 -3.46
N VAL A 63 -3.69 19.39 -4.34
CA VAL A 63 -4.81 18.50 -4.01
C VAL A 63 -4.30 17.11 -3.60
N ALA A 64 -3.34 16.54 -4.32
CA ALA A 64 -2.75 15.25 -3.97
C ALA A 64 -2.05 15.29 -2.60
N LEU A 65 -1.21 16.29 -2.35
CA LEU A 65 -0.49 16.47 -1.09
C LEU A 65 -1.42 16.81 0.08
N SER A 66 -2.48 17.60 -0.15
CA SER A 66 -3.47 17.94 0.87
C SER A 66 -4.45 16.80 1.16
N SER A 67 -4.79 15.99 0.14
CA SER A 67 -5.61 14.79 0.27
C SER A 67 -4.91 13.74 1.14
N SER A 68 -3.58 13.60 1.02
CA SER A 68 -2.81 12.67 1.87
C SER A 68 -2.99 12.93 3.36
N ARG A 69 -2.96 14.19 3.81
CA ARG A 69 -3.16 14.51 5.24
C ARG A 69 -4.57 14.16 5.73
N ARG A 70 -5.59 14.36 4.89
CA ARG A 70 -6.96 13.97 5.22
C ARG A 70 -7.09 12.45 5.26
N LYS A 71 -6.59 11.75 4.23
CA LYS A 71 -6.57 10.29 4.13
C LYS A 71 -5.95 9.66 5.38
N GLU A 72 -4.81 10.20 5.84
CA GLU A 72 -4.15 9.77 7.07
C GLU A 72 -5.04 9.96 8.30
N ALA A 73 -5.70 11.12 8.45
CA ALA A 73 -6.59 11.38 9.58
C ALA A 73 -7.84 10.48 9.61
N PHE A 74 -8.43 10.17 8.45
CA PHE A 74 -9.54 9.21 8.35
C PHE A 74 -9.07 7.78 8.66
N ALA A 75 -7.90 7.39 8.13
CA ALA A 75 -7.29 6.09 8.39
C ALA A 75 -6.98 5.90 9.88
N GLY A 76 -6.44 6.93 10.54
CA GLY A 76 -6.18 6.90 11.99
C GLY A 76 -7.44 6.70 12.83
N ARG A 77 -8.57 7.33 12.46
CA ARG A 77 -9.86 7.07 13.13
C ARG A 77 -10.35 5.65 12.91
N SER A 78 -10.25 5.15 11.68
CA SER A 78 -10.59 3.77 11.35
C SER A 78 -9.75 2.77 12.15
N LEU A 79 -8.46 3.06 12.35
CA LEU A 79 -7.54 2.22 13.12
C LEU A 79 -7.97 2.16 14.58
N ASN A 80 -8.28 3.31 15.18
CA ASN A 80 -8.74 3.40 16.57
C ASN A 80 -10.05 2.63 16.79
N GLN A 81 -10.99 2.71 15.84
CA GLN A 81 -12.23 1.93 15.92
C GLN A 81 -11.97 0.42 15.89
N ALA A 82 -11.09 -0.03 15.01
CA ALA A 82 -10.78 -1.45 14.91
C ALA A 82 -10.02 -1.97 16.14
N ARG A 83 -9.15 -1.14 16.74
CA ARG A 83 -8.48 -1.42 18.02
C ARG A 83 -9.48 -1.55 19.17
N ALA A 84 -10.43 -0.63 19.27
CA ALA A 84 -11.47 -0.69 20.28
C ALA A 84 -12.29 -2.00 20.17
N ALA A 85 -12.58 -2.46 18.94
CA ALA A 85 -13.23 -3.76 18.73
C ALA A 85 -12.36 -4.94 19.21
N ALA A 86 -11.05 -4.89 18.99
CA ALA A 86 -10.12 -5.92 19.47
C ALA A 86 -10.01 -5.92 21.00
N GLU A 87 -9.93 -4.75 21.63
CA GLU A 87 -9.90 -4.57 23.09
C GLU A 87 -11.21 -5.07 23.74
N ALA A 88 -12.34 -4.88 23.07
CA ALA A 88 -13.63 -5.45 23.48
C ALA A 88 -13.72 -6.97 23.27
N GLY A 89 -12.66 -7.63 22.79
CA GLY A 89 -12.61 -9.06 22.51
C GLY A 89 -13.34 -9.48 21.22
N ASN A 90 -13.88 -8.54 20.45
CA ASN A 90 -14.55 -8.83 19.18
C ASN A 90 -13.53 -8.94 18.04
N LEU A 91 -12.74 -10.03 18.07
CA LEU A 91 -11.68 -10.30 17.09
C LEU A 91 -12.19 -10.39 15.64
N PRO A 92 -13.37 -10.97 15.34
CA PRO A 92 -13.91 -10.98 13.97
C PRO A 92 -14.20 -9.57 13.44
N LEU A 93 -14.84 -8.71 14.24
CA LEU A 93 -15.12 -7.33 13.85
C LEU A 93 -13.81 -6.56 13.65
N ALA A 94 -12.87 -6.67 14.59
CA ALA A 94 -11.56 -6.03 14.48
C ALA A 94 -10.85 -6.46 13.19
N SER A 95 -10.85 -7.75 12.87
CA SER A 95 -10.22 -8.28 11.65
C SER A 95 -10.84 -7.68 10.38
N SER A 96 -12.18 -7.63 10.32
CA SER A 96 -12.91 -7.05 9.18
C SER A 96 -12.62 -5.56 9.01
N GLU A 97 -12.67 -4.78 10.09
CA GLU A 97 -12.40 -3.33 10.04
C GLU A 97 -10.94 -3.04 9.67
N LEU A 98 -9.98 -3.83 10.16
CA LEU A 98 -8.57 -3.69 9.78
C LEU A 98 -8.35 -4.04 8.30
N GLN A 99 -8.97 -5.11 7.79
CA GLN A 99 -8.91 -5.49 6.37
C GLN A 99 -9.47 -4.38 5.47
N LYS A 100 -10.60 -3.79 5.87
CA LYS A 100 -11.22 -2.64 5.19
C LYS A 100 -10.31 -1.41 5.22
N LEU A 101 -9.67 -1.15 6.36
CA LEU A 101 -8.74 -0.03 6.50
C LEU A 101 -7.54 -0.19 5.57
N ILE A 102 -6.89 -1.36 5.58
CA ILE A 102 -5.72 -1.66 4.73
C ILE A 102 -6.05 -1.42 3.26
N THR A 103 -7.21 -1.90 2.80
CA THR A 103 -7.64 -1.77 1.40
C THR A 103 -8.07 -0.35 1.04
N THR A 104 -8.81 0.34 1.91
CA THR A 104 -9.35 1.67 1.63
C THR A 104 -8.29 2.76 1.74
N TYR A 105 -7.38 2.62 2.70
CA TYR A 105 -6.39 3.63 3.06
C TYR A 105 -4.96 3.22 2.71
N ASP A 106 -4.77 2.36 1.71
CA ASP A 106 -3.44 1.92 1.27
C ASP A 106 -2.45 3.09 1.08
N GLY A 107 -1.20 2.86 1.45
CA GLY A 107 -0.14 3.87 1.44
C GLY A 107 -0.09 4.81 2.65
N THR A 108 -1.08 4.79 3.55
CA THR A 108 -1.04 5.54 4.83
C THR A 108 -0.21 4.82 5.89
N ASP A 109 0.30 5.57 6.87
CA ASP A 109 0.98 4.98 8.03
C ASP A 109 -0.01 4.15 8.87
N ALA A 110 -1.24 4.64 9.02
CA ALA A 110 -2.32 3.91 9.68
C ALA A 110 -2.65 2.57 8.97
N ALA A 111 -2.59 2.49 7.63
CA ALA A 111 -2.77 1.22 6.92
C ALA A 111 -1.65 0.22 7.18
N LYS A 112 -0.39 0.67 7.22
CA LYS A 112 0.75 -0.18 7.60
C LYS A 112 0.61 -0.69 9.04
N GLU A 113 0.19 0.17 9.95
CA GLU A 113 -0.09 -0.18 11.35
C GLU A 113 -1.29 -1.14 11.47
N ALA A 114 -2.29 -1.00 10.61
CA ALA A 114 -3.43 -1.91 10.54
C ALA A 114 -3.01 -3.31 10.09
N VAL A 115 -2.03 -3.45 9.18
CA VAL A 115 -1.47 -4.77 8.83
C VAL A 115 -0.86 -5.45 10.06
N ILE A 116 -0.04 -4.74 10.84
CA ILE A 116 0.56 -5.28 12.06
C ILE A 116 -0.53 -5.66 13.07
N THR A 117 -1.48 -4.76 13.29
CA THR A 117 -2.61 -4.96 14.23
C THR A 117 -3.48 -6.15 13.81
N LEU A 118 -3.77 -6.31 12.51
CA LEU A 118 -4.56 -7.43 11.99
C LEU A 118 -3.87 -8.76 12.27
N ASN A 119 -2.57 -8.82 12.05
CA ASN A 119 -1.83 -10.05 12.30
C ASN A 119 -1.66 -10.32 13.80
N GLN A 120 -1.65 -9.30 14.65
CA GLN A 120 -1.72 -9.49 16.10
C GLN A 120 -3.08 -10.08 16.52
N VAL A 121 -4.18 -9.56 15.97
CA VAL A 121 -5.53 -10.12 16.18
C VAL A 121 -5.60 -11.57 15.71
N ARG A 122 -5.02 -11.88 14.54
CA ARG A 122 -4.93 -13.26 14.03
C ARG A 122 -4.17 -14.19 15.00
N LEU A 123 -3.06 -13.74 15.57
CA LEU A 123 -2.31 -14.54 16.56
C LEU A 123 -3.12 -14.80 17.83
N VAL A 124 -3.80 -13.78 18.35
CA VAL A 124 -4.71 -13.95 19.49
C VAL A 124 -5.83 -14.95 19.16
N ASN A 125 -6.31 -14.94 17.92
CA ASN A 125 -7.32 -15.89 17.42
C ASN A 125 -6.75 -17.26 17.01
N GLY A 126 -5.48 -17.55 17.29
CA GLY A 126 -4.82 -18.83 16.95
C GLY A 126 -4.51 -19.03 15.46
N GLN A 127 -4.71 -18.02 14.63
CA GLN A 127 -4.49 -18.06 13.17
C GLN A 127 -3.02 -17.80 12.82
N ASN A 128 -2.12 -18.60 13.40
CA ASN A 128 -0.67 -18.39 13.36
C ASN A 128 -0.09 -18.43 11.94
N GLU A 129 -0.46 -19.42 11.13
CA GLU A 129 0.03 -19.54 9.74
C GLU A 129 -0.47 -18.37 8.88
N LEU A 130 -1.74 -17.97 9.03
CA LEU A 130 -2.30 -16.84 8.30
C LEU A 130 -1.60 -15.52 8.68
N ALA A 131 -1.28 -15.35 9.97
CA ALA A 131 -0.50 -14.21 10.44
C ALA A 131 0.91 -14.21 9.83
N ALA A 132 1.58 -15.37 9.79
CA ALA A 132 2.91 -15.51 9.21
C ALA A 132 2.93 -15.16 7.71
N VAL A 133 1.94 -15.63 6.93
CA VAL A 133 1.80 -15.27 5.52
C VAL A 133 1.61 -13.76 5.36
N GLY A 134 0.62 -13.17 6.05
CA GLY A 134 0.33 -11.74 5.92
C GLY A 134 1.50 -10.83 6.31
N LEU A 135 2.27 -11.22 7.33
CA LEU A 135 3.46 -10.48 7.76
C LEU A 135 4.64 -10.64 6.80
N ARG A 136 4.81 -11.83 6.21
CA ARG A 136 5.84 -12.05 5.18
C ARG A 136 5.55 -11.21 3.94
N ASP A 137 4.30 -11.20 3.49
CA ASP A 137 3.87 -10.39 2.34
C ASP A 137 4.08 -8.90 2.61
N PHE A 138 3.72 -8.43 3.80
CA PHE A 138 3.95 -7.05 4.22
C PHE A 138 5.43 -6.67 4.27
N LEU A 139 6.28 -7.52 4.82
CA LEU A 139 7.72 -7.26 4.86
C LEU A 139 8.35 -7.23 3.46
N ALA A 140 7.81 -8.00 2.51
CA ALA A 140 8.26 -7.97 1.12
C ALA A 140 8.00 -6.61 0.44
N THR A 141 7.04 -5.81 0.92
CA THR A 141 6.81 -4.45 0.41
C THR A 141 7.78 -3.40 0.99
N SER A 142 8.75 -3.80 1.83
CA SER A 142 9.73 -2.91 2.46
C SER A 142 9.10 -1.70 3.19
N PRO A 143 8.24 -1.91 4.21
CA PRO A 143 7.35 -0.87 4.76
C PRO A 143 8.03 0.25 5.57
N GLY A 144 9.36 0.32 5.59
CA GLY A 144 10.16 1.24 6.41
C GLY A 144 10.42 0.69 7.83
N GLU A 145 11.54 1.06 8.44
CA GLU A 145 12.05 0.49 9.71
C GLU A 145 11.01 0.52 10.84
N LYS A 146 10.30 1.65 10.99
CA LYS A 146 9.20 1.85 11.97
C LYS A 146 8.19 0.71 11.98
N PHE A 147 7.89 0.14 10.81
CA PHE A 147 6.91 -0.93 10.64
C PHE A 147 7.55 -2.30 10.45
N ALA A 148 8.71 -2.36 9.80
CA ALA A 148 9.43 -3.60 9.52
C ALA A 148 9.95 -4.28 10.80
N THR A 149 10.40 -3.51 11.79
CA THR A 149 10.89 -4.04 13.07
C THR A 149 9.78 -4.77 13.84
N PRO A 150 8.64 -4.14 14.19
CA PRO A 150 7.55 -4.85 14.87
C PRO A 150 6.93 -5.96 14.01
N ALA A 151 6.81 -5.78 12.68
CA ALA A 151 6.30 -6.84 11.81
C ALA A 151 7.22 -8.08 11.76
N SER A 152 8.54 -7.89 11.78
CA SER A 152 9.51 -9.00 11.82
C SER A 152 9.44 -9.75 13.14
N GLY A 153 9.33 -9.04 14.26
CA GLY A 153 9.14 -9.66 15.58
C GLY A 153 7.84 -10.46 15.65
N LEU A 154 6.74 -9.90 15.12
CA LEU A 154 5.44 -10.56 15.08
C LEU A 154 5.45 -11.79 14.16
N LEU A 155 6.17 -11.73 13.03
CA LEU A 155 6.35 -12.86 12.12
C LEU A 155 7.06 -14.01 12.83
N ALA A 156 8.11 -13.68 13.60
CA ALA A 156 8.83 -14.66 14.36
C ALA A 156 7.94 -15.36 15.41
N SER A 157 7.16 -14.58 16.15
CA SER A 157 6.18 -15.12 17.10
C SER A 157 5.10 -15.96 16.41
N ALA A 158 4.64 -15.55 15.22
CA ALA A 158 3.68 -16.32 14.44
C ALA A 158 4.22 -17.69 14.02
N LEU A 159 5.46 -17.71 13.51
CA LEU A 159 6.15 -18.94 13.11
C LEU A 159 6.44 -19.83 14.32
N GLU A 160 6.83 -19.25 15.46
CA GLU A 160 7.08 -19.99 16.70
C GLU A 160 5.79 -20.66 17.21
N ASN A 161 4.67 -19.93 17.25
CA ASN A 161 3.37 -20.47 17.63
C ASN A 161 2.90 -21.58 16.67
N ALA A 162 3.27 -21.48 15.40
CA ALA A 162 3.04 -22.52 14.39
C ALA A 162 4.05 -23.70 14.46
N ARG A 163 4.95 -23.71 15.45
CA ARG A 163 6.03 -24.71 15.63
C ARG A 163 7.03 -24.76 14.48
N ARG A 164 7.12 -23.71 13.67
CA ARG A 164 8.10 -23.55 12.59
C ARG A 164 9.39 -22.95 13.16
N TYR A 165 10.01 -23.66 14.09
CA TYR A 165 11.06 -23.12 14.94
C TYR A 165 12.31 -22.64 14.19
N ALA A 166 12.69 -23.30 13.10
CA ALA A 166 13.83 -22.84 12.29
C ALA A 166 13.53 -21.47 11.63
N ASP A 167 12.36 -21.33 11.00
CA ASP A 167 11.93 -20.09 10.36
C ASP A 167 11.72 -18.97 11.39
N ALA A 168 11.16 -19.31 12.55
CA ALA A 168 10.96 -18.38 13.66
C ALA A 168 12.29 -17.81 14.16
N ALA A 169 13.32 -18.65 14.29
CA ALA A 169 14.63 -18.23 14.74
C ALA A 169 15.29 -17.25 13.75
N GLU A 170 15.15 -17.49 12.45
CA GLU A 170 15.63 -16.58 11.41
C GLU A 170 14.88 -15.24 11.42
N ALA A 171 13.55 -15.28 11.58
CA ALA A 171 12.72 -14.08 11.69
C ALA A 171 13.06 -13.25 12.94
N TYR A 172 13.28 -13.89 14.10
CA TYR A 172 13.74 -13.20 15.31
C TYR A 172 15.13 -12.60 15.12
N THR A 173 16.05 -13.31 14.46
CA THR A 173 17.40 -12.79 14.15
C THR A 173 17.31 -11.55 13.27
N ARG A 174 16.42 -11.54 12.26
CA ARG A 174 16.15 -10.36 11.43
C ARG A 174 15.56 -9.21 12.26
N ALA A 175 14.59 -9.49 13.12
CA ALA A 175 13.99 -8.48 13.99
C ALA A 175 15.04 -7.84 14.92
N ALA A 176 15.98 -8.62 15.46
CA ALA A 176 17.11 -8.12 16.24
C ALA A 176 18.04 -7.22 15.40
N GLY A 177 18.26 -7.55 14.13
CA GLY A 177 19.05 -6.73 13.21
C GLY A 177 18.40 -5.39 12.85
N LEU A 178 17.06 -5.34 12.78
CA LEU A 178 16.29 -4.13 12.46
C LEU A 178 16.02 -3.24 13.67
N ALA A 179 16.03 -3.79 14.89
CA ALA A 179 15.77 -3.01 16.09
C ALA A 179 16.88 -1.98 16.33
N SER A 180 16.53 -0.78 16.77
CA SER A 180 17.50 0.26 17.15
C SER A 180 17.91 0.13 18.63
N ALA A 181 16.94 -0.14 19.52
CA ALA A 181 17.17 -0.21 20.95
C ALA A 181 17.80 -1.54 21.40
N ASN A 182 18.86 -1.49 22.21
CA ASN A 182 19.56 -2.67 22.72
C ASN A 182 18.64 -3.67 23.44
N TYR A 183 17.68 -3.18 24.23
CA TYR A 183 16.74 -4.05 24.93
C TYR A 183 15.88 -4.87 23.96
N LEU A 184 15.45 -4.30 22.83
CA LEU A 184 14.70 -5.02 21.78
C LEU A 184 15.59 -6.00 21.03
N LYS A 185 16.83 -5.62 20.72
CA LYS A 185 17.82 -6.54 20.11
C LYS A 185 17.99 -7.78 20.97
N ALA A 186 18.22 -7.58 22.26
CA ALA A 186 18.40 -8.67 23.21
C ALA A 186 17.13 -9.53 23.36
N GLN A 187 15.95 -8.91 23.44
CA GLN A 187 14.68 -9.64 23.52
C GLN A 187 14.43 -10.52 22.28
N TYR A 188 14.69 -10.01 21.08
CA TYR A 188 14.57 -10.81 19.87
C TYR A 188 15.63 -11.91 19.80
N LEU A 189 16.86 -11.67 20.26
CA LEU A 189 17.89 -12.71 20.35
C LEU A 189 17.52 -13.82 21.36
N ILE A 190 16.79 -13.50 22.44
CA ILE A 190 16.21 -14.54 23.32
C ILE A 190 15.24 -15.42 22.55
N GLY A 191 14.31 -14.81 21.80
CA GLY A 191 13.37 -15.53 20.94
C GLY A 191 14.07 -16.39 19.88
N ALA A 192 15.11 -15.84 19.25
CA ALA A 192 15.93 -16.55 18.28
C ALA A 192 16.62 -17.77 18.93
N GLY A 193 17.28 -17.59 20.08
CA GLY A 193 17.96 -18.66 20.78
C GLY A 193 17.01 -19.78 21.20
N ARG A 194 15.82 -19.43 21.72
CA ARG A 194 14.79 -20.39 22.11
C ARG A 194 14.29 -21.18 20.92
N SER A 195 14.02 -20.49 19.81
CA SER A 195 13.55 -21.11 18.56
C SER A 195 14.63 -21.98 17.91
N TYR A 196 15.90 -21.55 17.88
CA TYR A 196 17.01 -22.37 17.39
C TYR A 196 17.16 -23.66 18.20
N ARG A 197 17.08 -23.58 19.54
CA ARG A 197 17.13 -24.75 20.41
C ARG A 197 15.96 -25.71 20.13
N ALA A 198 14.74 -25.19 20.01
CA ALA A 198 13.56 -25.99 19.67
C ALA A 198 13.68 -26.65 18.28
N ALA A 199 14.43 -26.04 17.37
CA ALA A 199 14.76 -26.61 16.06
C ALA A 199 15.95 -27.59 16.07
N GLY A 200 16.54 -27.90 17.24
CA GLY A 200 17.74 -28.74 17.37
C GLY A 200 19.05 -28.06 16.95
N LYS A 201 19.01 -26.76 16.63
CA LYS A 201 20.16 -25.94 16.18
C LYS A 201 20.88 -25.32 17.39
N ASN A 202 21.43 -26.18 18.26
CA ASN A 202 22.09 -25.74 19.49
C ASN A 202 23.29 -24.78 19.26
N PRO A 203 24.15 -24.97 18.24
CA PRO A 203 25.24 -24.02 17.97
C PRO A 203 24.73 -22.60 17.70
N GLU A 204 23.66 -22.45 16.93
CA GLU A 204 22.99 -21.17 16.64
C GLU A 204 22.41 -20.56 17.93
N ALA A 205 21.75 -21.38 18.75
CA ALA A 205 21.18 -20.94 20.02
C ALA A 205 22.26 -20.39 20.97
N ILE A 206 23.38 -21.11 21.11
CA ILE A 206 24.55 -20.69 21.89
C ILE A 206 25.06 -19.33 21.40
N ARG A 207 25.21 -19.16 20.07
CA ARG A 207 25.68 -17.88 19.50
C ARG A 207 24.72 -16.73 19.82
N ALA A 208 23.41 -16.94 19.72
CA ALA A 208 22.42 -15.93 20.05
C ALA A 208 22.49 -15.50 21.52
N TYR A 209 22.51 -16.45 22.46
CA TYR A 209 22.61 -16.16 23.89
C TYR A 209 23.95 -15.52 24.28
N ARG A 210 25.07 -16.03 23.74
CA ARG A 210 26.39 -15.44 23.97
C ARG A 210 26.47 -13.99 23.50
N THR A 211 25.86 -13.67 22.36
CA THR A 211 25.77 -12.30 21.86
C THR A 211 25.10 -11.36 22.87
N ILE A 212 24.06 -11.83 23.57
CA ILE A 212 23.40 -11.05 24.62
C ILE A 212 24.34 -10.82 25.80
N VAL A 213 25.00 -11.87 26.28
CA VAL A 213 25.94 -11.78 27.41
C VAL A 213 27.11 -10.84 27.11
N GLU A 214 27.62 -10.86 25.88
CA GLU A 214 28.79 -10.08 25.48
C GLU A 214 28.46 -8.62 25.09
N LYS A 215 27.33 -8.38 24.42
CA LYS A 215 27.03 -7.08 23.80
C LYS A 215 25.85 -6.34 24.43
N TYR A 216 25.00 -7.03 25.17
CA TYR A 216 23.75 -6.51 25.73
C TYR A 216 23.63 -6.85 27.22
N SER A 217 24.77 -6.83 27.93
CA SER A 217 24.88 -7.24 29.33
C SER A 217 24.14 -6.33 30.31
N ASP A 218 23.79 -5.12 29.89
CA ASP A 218 23.02 -4.11 30.62
C ASP A 218 21.50 -4.28 30.46
N THR A 219 21.05 -5.21 29.60
CA THR A 219 19.62 -5.44 29.34
C THR A 219 19.02 -6.48 30.29
N PRO A 220 17.70 -6.43 30.56
CA PRO A 220 17.02 -7.46 31.37
C PRO A 220 17.15 -8.88 30.82
N SER A 221 17.38 -9.03 29.51
CA SER A 221 17.56 -10.32 28.84
C SER A 221 18.87 -11.02 29.19
N MET A 222 19.85 -10.32 29.79
CA MET A 222 21.16 -10.88 30.12
C MET A 222 21.05 -12.09 31.04
N THR A 223 20.28 -12.00 32.12
CA THR A 223 20.13 -13.09 33.10
C THR A 223 19.53 -14.33 32.47
N GLU A 224 18.47 -14.17 31.66
CA GLU A 224 17.88 -15.31 30.95
C GLU A 224 18.89 -15.92 29.97
N ALA A 225 19.63 -15.11 29.20
CA ALA A 225 20.61 -15.59 28.25
C ALA A 225 21.72 -16.42 28.94
N GLN A 226 22.21 -15.99 30.11
CA GLN A 226 23.20 -16.75 30.88
C GLN A 226 22.66 -18.12 31.32
N VAL A 227 21.45 -18.16 31.86
CA VAL A 227 20.80 -19.41 32.27
C VAL A 227 20.65 -20.35 31.08
N ARG A 228 20.10 -19.86 29.97
CA ARG A 228 19.91 -20.67 28.75
C ARG A 228 21.22 -21.14 28.14
N LEU A 229 22.26 -20.31 28.16
CA LEU A 229 23.59 -20.68 27.69
C LEU A 229 24.15 -21.82 28.55
N ALA A 230 24.09 -21.70 29.88
CA ALA A 230 24.58 -22.72 30.81
C ALA A 230 23.79 -24.04 30.67
N GLU A 231 22.47 -23.98 30.47
CA GLU A 231 21.64 -25.16 30.20
C GLU A 231 22.10 -25.95 28.97
N ILE A 232 22.53 -25.26 27.90
CA ILE A 232 22.94 -25.90 26.64
C ILE A 232 24.39 -26.40 26.72
N THR A 233 25.29 -25.68 27.41
CA THR A 233 26.71 -26.05 27.47
C THR A 233 27.07 -26.96 28.66
N GLY A 234 26.12 -27.23 29.54
CA GLY A 234 26.37 -27.97 30.79
C GLY A 234 27.26 -27.17 31.75
N GLY A 235 27.14 -25.85 31.77
CA GLY A 235 27.91 -24.94 32.63
C GLY A 235 29.35 -24.67 32.19
N LYS A 236 29.79 -25.24 31.05
CA LYS A 236 31.08 -24.92 30.45
C LYS A 236 30.92 -23.62 29.67
N MET A 237 31.32 -22.50 30.29
CA MET A 237 31.32 -21.18 29.64
C MET A 237 32.63 -20.93 28.91
#